data_AF-A0A7Y2CRT5-F1
#
_entry.id   AF-A0A7Y2CRT5-F1
#
_cell.length_a   1.000
_cell.length_b   1.000
_cell.length_c   1.000
_cell.angle_alpha   90.00
_cell.angle_beta   90.00
_cell.angle_gamma   90.00
#
_symmetry.space_group_name_H-M   'P 1'
#
loop_
_entity.id
_entity.type
_entity.pdbx_description
1 polymer ?
#
loop_
_entity_poly.entity_id
_entity_poly.type
_entity_poly.pdbx_seq_one_letter_code
_entity_poly.pdbx_strand_id
1 'polypeptide(L)'
;MKTQIIDLIYLLAAVLFILGLKRLTSPATARAGNQLAAVGMFIAAVATLFIQQILTPVEMIVGLVVGGGIGAILARKVAMTGMPELVAAFNGFGGLASALVAGAEVARYLGEAPVGIVDALG
;
A
#
# COMPACT_ATOMS: atom_id res chain seq x y z
N MET A 1 0.15 1.61 23.88
CA MET A 1 1.55 1.98 23.58
C MET A 1 2.01 1.53 22.20
N LYS A 2 2.03 0.23 21.85
CA LYS A 2 2.46 -0.21 20.51
C LYS A 2 1.68 0.45 19.36
N THR A 3 0.36 0.57 19.48
CA THR A 3 -0.50 1.21 18.47
C THR A 3 -0.20 2.70 18.31
N GLN A 4 -0.03 3.44 19.41
CA GLN A 4 0.31 4.88 19.38
C GLN A 4 1.65 5.14 18.69
N ILE A 5 2.64 4.26 18.89
CA ILE A 5 3.93 4.36 18.20
C ILE A 5 3.74 4.14 16.69
N ILE A 6 2.93 3.16 16.29
CA ILE A 6 2.63 2.88 14.89
C ILE A 6 1.88 4.04 14.24
N ASP A 7 0.92 4.65 14.93
CA ASP A 7 0.20 5.83 14.45
C ASP A 7 1.14 7.03 14.23
N LEU A 8 2.10 7.24 15.14
CA LEU A 8 3.14 8.25 14.97
C LEU A 8 4.08 7.94 13.79
N ILE A 9 4.38 6.66 13.54
CA ILE A 9 5.17 6.25 12.37
C ILE A 9 4.41 6.51 11.07
N TYR A 10 3.10 6.23 11.02
CA TYR A 10 2.26 6.58 9.87
C TYR A 10 2.15 8.08 9.66
N LEU A 11 2.03 8.86 10.74
CA LEU A 11 2.08 10.32 10.66
C LEU A 11 3.42 10.80 10.08
N LEU A 12 4.53 10.26 10.55
CA LEU A 12 5.86 10.58 10.02
C LEU A 12 5.96 10.22 8.52
N ALA A 13 5.52 9.02 8.14
CA ALA A 13 5.52 8.58 6.74
C ALA A 13 4.66 9.50 5.85
N ALA A 14 3.48 9.91 6.31
CA ALA A 14 2.61 10.85 5.61
C ALA A 14 3.28 12.23 5.42
N VAL A 15 3.95 12.75 6.46
CA VAL A 15 4.71 14.01 6.35
C VAL A 15 5.84 13.89 5.32
N LEU A 16 6.60 12.79 5.33
CA LEU A 16 7.66 12.54 4.35
C LEU A 16 7.12 12.47 2.92
N PHE A 17 5.96 11.83 2.71
CA PHE A 17 5.28 11.82 1.42
C PHE A 17 4.87 13.22 0.95
N ILE A 18 4.23 14.01 1.82
CA ILE A 18 3.81 15.38 1.49
C ILE A 18 5.01 16.25 1.11
N LEU A 19 6.10 16.18 1.90
CA LEU A 19 7.33 16.90 1.61
C LEU A 19 8.00 16.41 0.32
N GLY A 20 7.96 15.10 0.05
CA GLY A 20 8.46 14.49 -1.18
C GLY A 20 7.72 15.02 -2.41
N LEU A 21 6.38 14.95 -2.38
CA LEU A 21 5.50 15.47 -3.44
C LEU A 21 5.72 16.98 -3.67
N LYS A 22 5.82 17.77 -2.59
CA LYS A 22 6.13 19.21 -2.70
C LYS A 22 7.44 19.44 -3.44
N ARG A 23 8.48 18.66 -3.17
CA ARG A 23 9.80 18.78 -3.83
C ARG A 23 9.80 18.28 -5.27
N LEU A 24 8.86 17.45 -5.70
CA LEU A 24 8.73 17.02 -7.09
C LEU A 24 8.27 18.15 -8.04
N THR A 25 7.72 19.23 -7.50
CA THR A 25 7.24 20.39 -8.29
C THR A 25 8.36 21.24 -8.90
N SER A 26 9.61 21.08 -8.45
CA SER A 26 10.77 21.80 -9.00
C SER A 26 11.82 20.82 -9.55
N PRO A 27 12.33 21.01 -10.79
CA PRO A 27 13.36 20.15 -11.35
C PRO A 27 14.63 20.06 -10.50
N ALA A 28 15.00 21.15 -9.83
CA ALA A 28 16.19 21.20 -8.96
C ALA A 28 16.08 20.26 -7.76
N THR A 29 14.86 20.05 -7.23
CA THR A 29 14.62 19.22 -6.05
C THR A 29 13.99 17.86 -6.35
N ALA A 30 13.60 17.59 -7.60
CA ALA A 30 12.81 16.42 -7.97
C ALA A 30 13.45 15.08 -7.57
N ARG A 31 14.75 14.88 -7.81
CA ARG A 31 15.44 13.63 -7.43
C ARG A 31 15.40 13.38 -5.92
N ALA A 32 15.65 14.41 -5.11
CA ALA A 32 15.59 14.33 -3.66
C ALA A 32 14.14 14.17 -3.15
N GLY A 33 13.16 14.80 -3.83
CA GLY A 33 11.74 14.62 -3.55
C GLY A 33 11.29 13.17 -3.73
N ASN A 34 11.69 12.54 -4.83
CA ASN A 34 11.38 11.13 -5.10
C ASN A 34 11.99 10.19 -4.04
N GLN A 35 13.25 10.43 -3.65
CA GLN A 35 13.89 9.64 -2.59
C GLN A 35 13.16 9.79 -1.24
N LEU A 36 12.74 11.01 -0.90
CA LEU A 36 12.01 11.27 0.35
C LEU A 36 10.67 10.52 0.38
N ALA A 37 9.92 10.53 -0.73
CA ALA A 37 8.69 9.78 -0.86
C ALA A 37 8.92 8.26 -0.79
N ALA A 38 9.99 7.75 -1.43
CA ALA A 38 10.35 6.33 -1.35
C ALA A 38 10.68 5.88 0.08
N VAL A 39 11.39 6.71 0.85
CA VAL A 39 11.66 6.45 2.28
C VAL A 39 10.37 6.45 3.09
N GLY A 40 9.47 7.41 2.84
CA GLY A 40 8.15 7.44 3.48
C GLY A 40 7.34 6.16 3.22
N MET A 41 7.30 5.70 1.96
CA MET A 41 6.64 4.44 1.59
C MET A 41 7.26 3.24 2.29
N PHE A 42 8.59 3.16 2.34
CA PHE A 42 9.31 2.07 2.99
C PHE A 42 8.99 2.01 4.50
N ILE A 43 9.03 3.14 5.18
CA ILE A 43 8.67 3.24 6.61
C ILE A 43 7.24 2.75 6.85
N ALA A 44 6.27 3.20 6.03
CA ALA A 44 4.89 2.77 6.16
C ALA A 44 4.73 1.26 5.96
N ALA A 45 5.32 0.70 4.88
CA ALA A 45 5.25 -0.72 4.59
C ALA A 45 5.85 -1.58 5.72
N VAL A 46 7.01 -1.17 6.26
CA VAL A 46 7.64 -1.86 7.40
C VAL A 46 6.77 -1.76 8.65
N ALA A 47 6.20 -0.60 8.96
CA ALA A 47 5.30 -0.45 10.10
C ALA A 47 4.07 -1.36 10.00
N THR A 48 3.50 -1.50 8.80
CA THR A 48 2.38 -2.40 8.53
C THR A 48 2.73 -3.87 8.79
N LEU A 49 3.95 -4.32 8.47
CA LEU A 49 4.41 -5.69 8.76
C LEU A 49 4.42 -6.01 10.27
N PHE A 50 4.58 -5.01 11.13
CA PHE A 50 4.61 -5.18 12.59
C PHE A 50 3.22 -5.06 13.25
N ILE A 51 2.16 -4.71 12.50
CA ILE A 51 0.78 -4.79 12.98
C ILE A 51 0.37 -6.27 13.02
N GLN A 52 0.44 -6.87 14.20
CA GLN A 52 0.18 -8.30 14.46
C GLN A 52 -1.30 -8.71 14.41
N GLN A 53 -2.05 -8.31 13.38
CA GLN A 53 -3.47 -8.69 13.26
C GLN A 53 -3.96 -9.02 11.85
N ILE A 54 -3.11 -8.95 10.82
CA ILE A 54 -3.56 -9.08 9.43
C ILE A 54 -2.56 -9.97 8.67
N LEU A 55 -2.93 -11.24 8.47
CA LEU A 55 -2.21 -12.30 7.73
C LEU A 55 -0.95 -12.90 8.40
N THR A 56 -0.60 -14.10 7.94
CA THR A 56 0.70 -14.70 8.21
C THR A 56 1.77 -13.79 7.59
N PRO A 57 2.77 -13.29 8.34
CA PRO A 57 3.77 -12.36 7.81
C PRO A 57 4.45 -12.82 6.51
N VAL A 58 4.51 -14.15 6.31
CA VAL A 58 5.03 -14.79 5.12
C VAL A 58 4.26 -14.41 3.85
N GLU A 59 2.93 -14.42 3.86
CA GLU A 59 2.10 -14.16 2.67
C GLU A 59 2.26 -12.70 2.21
N MET A 60 2.30 -11.76 3.16
CA MET A 60 2.51 -10.35 2.89
C MET A 60 3.91 -10.10 2.30
N ILE A 61 4.95 -10.72 2.86
CA ILE A 61 6.33 -10.59 2.36
C ILE A 61 6.44 -11.19 0.95
N VAL A 62 5.84 -12.36 0.69
CA VAL A 62 5.83 -12.98 -0.63
C VAL A 62 5.13 -12.06 -1.64
N GLY A 63 3.95 -11.53 -1.29
CA GLY A 63 3.23 -10.58 -2.14
C GLY A 63 4.05 -9.32 -2.45
N LEU A 64 4.71 -8.74 -1.44
CA LEU A 64 5.57 -7.56 -1.59
C LEU A 64 6.76 -7.84 -2.51
N VAL A 65 7.44 -8.98 -2.34
CA VAL A 65 8.62 -9.36 -3.13
C VAL A 65 8.22 -9.68 -4.57
N VAL A 66 7.16 -10.45 -4.78
CA VAL A 66 6.69 -10.82 -6.12
C VAL A 66 6.17 -9.59 -6.86
N GLY A 67 5.25 -8.83 -6.26
CA GLY A 67 4.68 -7.63 -6.87
C GLY A 67 5.72 -6.54 -7.11
N GLY A 68 6.56 -6.26 -6.10
CA GLY A 68 7.66 -5.29 -6.21
C GLY A 68 8.71 -5.71 -7.23
N GLY A 69 9.03 -7.01 -7.31
CA GLY A 69 9.96 -7.55 -8.30
C GLY A 69 9.46 -7.42 -9.73
N ILE A 70 8.21 -7.81 -9.98
CA ILE A 70 7.56 -7.64 -11.30
C ILE A 70 7.50 -6.16 -11.67
N GLY A 71 7.07 -5.30 -10.76
CA GLY A 71 7.02 -3.85 -10.97
C GLY A 71 8.39 -3.25 -11.31
N ALA A 72 9.44 -3.65 -10.59
CA ALA A 72 10.81 -3.19 -10.84
C ALA A 72 11.34 -3.66 -12.21
N ILE A 73 11.03 -4.90 -12.62
CA ILE A 73 11.41 -5.41 -13.95
C ILE A 73 10.71 -4.61 -15.04
N LEU A 74 9.39 -4.40 -14.93
CA LEU A 74 8.61 -3.64 -15.90
C LEU A 74 9.12 -2.19 -16.00
N ALA A 75 9.34 -1.53 -14.86
CA ALA A 75 9.86 -0.16 -14.81
C ALA A 75 11.24 0.03 -15.45
N ARG A 76 12.07 -1.02 -15.48
CA ARG A 76 13.42 -0.96 -16.10
C ARG A 76 13.43 -1.35 -17.57
N LYS A 77 12.47 -2.16 -18.02
CA LYS A 77 12.46 -2.71 -19.39
C LYS A 77 11.62 -1.92 -20.38
N VAL A 78 10.65 -1.12 -19.91
CA VAL A 78 9.81 -0.31 -20.79
C VAL A 78 10.59 0.88 -21.33
N ALA A 79 10.42 1.16 -22.62
CA ALA A 79 11.03 2.31 -23.27
C ALA A 79 10.46 3.63 -22.72
N MET A 80 11.27 4.69 -22.69
CA MET A 80 10.84 6.01 -22.19
C MET A 80 9.62 6.59 -22.95
N THR A 81 9.38 6.14 -24.19
CA THR A 81 8.20 6.50 -24.98
C THR A 81 6.92 5.83 -24.48
N GLY A 82 7.02 4.67 -23.84
CA GLY A 82 5.90 3.91 -23.27
C GLY A 82 5.64 4.21 -21.79
N MET A 83 6.26 5.27 -21.25
CA MET A 83 6.08 5.68 -19.86
C MET A 83 4.62 6.04 -19.52
N PRO A 84 3.84 6.74 -20.37
CA PRO A 84 2.43 7.01 -20.09
C PRO A 84 1.60 5.74 -19.86
N GLU A 85 1.79 4.72 -20.70
CA GLU A 85 1.07 3.44 -20.62
C GLU A 85 1.45 2.65 -19.38
N LEU A 86 2.75 2.63 -19.05
CA LEU A 86 3.22 1.97 -17.83
C LEU A 86 2.66 2.63 -16.57
N VAL A 87 2.61 3.97 -16.54
CA VAL A 87 2.01 4.72 -15.43
C VAL A 87 0.52 4.44 -15.30
N ALA A 88 -0.21 4.38 -16.43
CA ALA A 88 -1.63 4.01 -16.44
C ALA A 88 -1.85 2.60 -15.89
N ALA A 89 -1.02 1.62 -16.30
CA ALA A 89 -1.10 0.26 -15.80
C ALA A 89 -0.83 0.18 -14.28
N PHE A 90 0.20 0.85 -13.76
CA PHE A 90 0.50 0.89 -12.33
C PHE A 90 -0.59 1.58 -11.51
N ASN A 91 -1.19 2.65 -12.03
CA ASN A 91 -2.34 3.27 -11.38
C ASN A 91 -3.56 2.33 -11.38
N GLY A 92 -3.79 1.60 -12.49
CA GLY A 92 -4.81 0.56 -12.58
C GLY A 92 -4.63 -0.56 -11.56
N PHE A 93 -3.41 -1.07 -11.37
CA PHE A 93 -3.12 -2.08 -10.32
C PHE A 93 -3.35 -1.52 -8.90
N GLY A 94 -3.02 -0.26 -8.66
CA GLY A 94 -3.36 0.40 -7.39
C GLY A 94 -4.86 0.48 -7.15
N GLY A 95 -5.64 0.82 -8.18
CA GLY A 95 -7.11 0.80 -8.13
C GLY A 95 -7.69 -0.60 -7.88
N LEU A 96 -7.17 -1.62 -8.58
CA LEU A 96 -7.56 -3.02 -8.38
C LEU A 96 -7.25 -3.50 -6.95
N ALA A 97 -6.09 -3.13 -6.39
CA ALA A 97 -5.75 -3.45 -5.01
C ALA A 97 -6.78 -2.86 -4.03
N SER A 98 -7.14 -1.57 -4.19
CA SER A 98 -8.18 -0.93 -3.37
C SER A 98 -9.55 -1.61 -3.52
N ALA A 99 -9.92 -1.99 -4.75
CA ALA A 99 -11.18 -2.70 -5.00
C ALA A 99 -11.22 -4.09 -4.34
N LEU A 100 -10.12 -4.83 -4.37
CA LEU A 100 -10.00 -6.12 -3.69
C LEU A 100 -10.05 -5.98 -2.17
N VAL A 101 -9.37 -4.99 -1.59
CA VAL A 101 -9.43 -4.71 -0.15
C VAL A 101 -10.85 -4.34 0.27
N ALA A 102 -11.51 -3.44 -0.48
CA ALA A 102 -12.90 -3.07 -0.20
C ALA A 102 -13.85 -4.27 -0.34
N GLY A 103 -13.69 -5.10 -1.37
CA GLY A 103 -14.50 -6.31 -1.58
C GLY A 103 -14.30 -7.35 -0.47
N ALA A 104 -13.06 -7.57 -0.02
CA ALA A 104 -12.76 -8.47 1.09
C ALA A 104 -13.40 -7.98 2.40
N GLU A 105 -13.36 -6.67 2.65
CA GLU A 105 -13.98 -6.07 3.83
C GLU A 105 -15.51 -6.16 3.78
N VAL A 106 -16.14 -5.91 2.62
CA VAL A 106 -17.58 -6.12 2.44
C VAL A 106 -17.98 -7.59 2.66
N ALA A 107 -17.22 -8.53 2.11
CA ALA A 107 -17.46 -9.96 2.31
C ALA A 107 -17.36 -10.35 3.79
N ARG A 108 -16.40 -9.78 4.53
CA ARG A 108 -16.26 -9.96 5.98
C ARG A 108 -17.49 -9.44 6.73
N TYR A 109 -17.92 -8.21 6.44
CA TYR A 109 -19.13 -7.62 7.04
C TYR A 109 -20.40 -8.43 6.78
N LEU A 110 -20.57 -8.97 5.56
CA LEU A 110 -21.73 -9.77 5.20
C LEU A 110 -21.67 -11.20 5.77
N GLY A 111 -20.47 -11.78 5.90
CA GLY A 111 -20.25 -13.07 6.57
C GLY A 111 -20.43 -13.01 8.09
N GLU A 112 -20.26 -11.83 8.69
CA GLU A 112 -20.56 -11.53 10.10
C GLU A 112 -22.04 -11.13 10.32
N ALA A 113 -22.91 -11.19 9.30
CA ALA A 113 -24.36 -11.04 9.48
C ALA A 113 -24.85 -12.01 10.57
N PRO A 114 -25.70 -11.57 11.52
CA PRO A 114 -25.97 -12.33 12.73
C PRO A 114 -26.65 -13.66 12.39
N VAL A 115 -25.88 -14.75 12.46
CA VAL A 115 -26.38 -16.13 12.47
C VAL A 115 -27.25 -16.40 13.73
N GLY A 116 -27.37 -15.44 14.64
CA GLY A 116 -28.13 -15.54 15.88
C GLY A 116 -29.67 -15.44 15.80
N ILE A 117 -30.29 -15.46 14.61
CA ILE A 117 -31.76 -15.56 14.51
C ILE A 117 -32.22 -17.01 14.28
N VAL A 118 -31.36 -17.90 13.80
CA VAL A 118 -31.73 -19.31 13.53
C VAL A 118 -31.51 -20.22 14.74
N ASP A 119 -30.57 -19.87 15.63
CA ASP A 119 -30.29 -20.63 16.87
C ASP A 119 -31.19 -20.23 18.06
N ALA A 120 -32.04 -19.20 17.92
CA ALA A 120 -32.97 -18.76 18.96
C ALA A 120 -34.35 -19.44 18.89
N LEU A 121 -34.54 -20.39 17.96
CA LEU A 121 -35.77 -21.16 17.75
C LEU A 121 -35.56 -22.68 17.83
N GLY A 122 -34.46 -23.13 18.45
CA GLY A 122 -34.16 -24.56 18.68
C GLY A 122 -33.77 -24.84 20.13
#